data_AF-A0A7C6AP15-F1
#
_entry.id   AF-A0A7C6AP15-F1
#
_cell.length_a   1.000
_cell.length_b   1.000
_cell.length_c   1.000
_cell.angle_alpha   90.00
_cell.angle_beta   90.00
_cell.angle_gamma   90.00
#
_symmetry.space_group_name_H-M   'P 1'
#
loop_
_entity.id
_entity.type
_entity.pdbx_description
1 polymer ?
#
loop_
_entity_poly.entity_id
_entity_poly.type
_entity_poly.pdbx_seq_one_letter_code
_entity_poly.pdbx_strand_id
1 'polypeptide(L)'
;RIMYPLIIFVVMLSIAAFLFSNYVLPVANLKFYSLLFDVRSQRPEIIIKPGIFYNGIDNYSIRVSSKNKKNNMLYNVMIYDHSNLRGNTSTLIADSGKLALSPNKDFLLIELYHGKKYEELVENPQQWTKTFPHQYQMFDEQKAKIALSGFTFTRSDESLFKEHYRMLNIVQLSKTEDSLRSEYEKFKQSYKLTVCQQVFFRNSYNDTTNKLKDTLHISFKQILARFSKSEQQQIIEMALTTARNQQAYIQTTADEDESKKSWIVKHQIEFHQKFTLAFACLVLFFIGAPLGAIIRRGGLGMPVVVSVLFFILYYILSLTGEKFAKELVLPAWQGIWLSSAILFPIGILLTYNAMTDSNLIPIQKWINAIYSFIDRLKKHRS
;
A
#
# COMPACT_ATOMS: atom_id res chain seq x y z
N ARG A 1 7.41 7.90 -48.60
CA ARG A 1 6.67 6.72 -49.14
C ARG A 1 6.80 5.49 -48.23
N ILE A 2 7.99 5.10 -47.76
CA ILE A 2 8.18 3.93 -46.86
C ILE A 2 7.64 4.16 -45.42
N MET A 3 7.71 5.38 -44.89
CA MET A 3 7.25 5.70 -43.52
C MET A 3 5.73 5.67 -43.33
N TYR A 4 4.96 5.89 -44.39
CA TYR A 4 3.50 6.01 -44.31
C TYR A 4 2.79 4.73 -43.83
N PRO A 5 3.04 3.54 -44.42
CA PRO A 5 2.45 2.29 -43.90
C PRO A 5 2.92 1.95 -42.49
N LEU A 6 4.16 2.28 -42.12
CA LEU A 6 4.67 2.07 -40.76
C LEU A 6 3.97 2.94 -39.73
N ILE A 7 3.70 4.21 -40.05
CA ILE A 7 2.95 5.12 -39.17
C ILE A 7 1.53 4.59 -38.96
N ILE A 8 0.84 4.15 -40.02
CA ILE A 8 -0.50 3.56 -39.90
C ILE A 8 -0.48 2.34 -38.98
N PHE A 9 0.49 1.45 -39.16
CA PHE A 9 0.66 0.27 -38.32
C PHE A 9 0.89 0.64 -36.85
N VAL A 10 1.76 1.61 -36.57
CA VAL A 10 2.05 2.04 -35.19
C VAL A 10 0.86 2.73 -34.55
N VAL A 11 0.08 3.51 -35.30
CA VAL A 11 -1.17 4.11 -34.80
C VAL A 11 -2.17 3.02 -34.44
N MET A 12 -2.34 1.98 -35.29
CA MET A 12 -3.18 0.84 -34.97
C MET A 12 -2.71 0.11 -33.71
N LEU A 13 -1.40 -0.10 -33.56
CA LEU A 13 -0.79 -0.74 -32.39
C LEU A 13 -0.97 0.11 -31.12
N SER A 14 -0.88 1.43 -31.22
CA SER A 14 -1.15 2.38 -30.14
C SER A 14 -2.62 2.30 -29.67
N ILE A 15 -3.57 2.25 -30.61
CA ILE A 15 -4.99 2.05 -30.30
C ILE A 15 -5.21 0.70 -29.60
N ALA A 16 -4.60 -0.38 -30.10
CA ALA A 16 -4.68 -1.69 -29.47
C ALA A 16 -4.08 -1.70 -28.05
N ALA A 17 -2.95 -1.04 -27.84
CA ALA A 17 -2.32 -0.90 -26.54
C ALA A 17 -3.20 -0.11 -25.56
N PHE A 18 -3.87 0.94 -26.02
CA PHE A 18 -4.85 1.69 -25.23
C PHE A 18 -6.04 0.81 -24.81
N LEU A 19 -6.65 0.10 -25.77
CA LEU A 19 -7.78 -0.79 -25.49
C LEU A 19 -7.40 -1.90 -24.51
N PHE A 20 -6.20 -2.47 -24.66
CA PHE A 20 -5.67 -3.45 -23.72
C PHE A 20 -5.51 -2.85 -22.31
N SER A 21 -4.89 -1.68 -22.20
CA SER A 21 -4.68 -0.98 -20.92
C SER A 21 -5.99 -0.57 -20.24
N ASN A 22 -7.00 -0.21 -21.03
CA ASN A 22 -8.28 0.26 -20.52
C ASN A 22 -9.25 -0.87 -20.15
N TYR A 23 -9.27 -1.98 -20.89
CA TYR A 23 -10.27 -3.04 -20.70
C TYR A 23 -9.69 -4.36 -20.19
N VAL A 24 -8.51 -4.76 -20.66
CA VAL A 24 -7.94 -6.07 -20.31
C VAL A 24 -7.14 -6.00 -19.02
N LEU A 25 -6.26 -5.00 -18.89
CA LEU A 25 -5.40 -4.83 -17.71
C LEU A 25 -6.19 -4.73 -16.39
N PRO A 26 -7.31 -3.98 -16.30
CA PRO A 26 -8.04 -3.86 -15.04
C PRO A 26 -8.68 -5.18 -14.59
N VAL A 27 -9.25 -5.94 -15.53
CA VAL A 27 -9.84 -7.26 -15.26
C VAL A 27 -8.76 -8.28 -14.90
N ALA A 28 -7.61 -8.23 -15.58
CA ALA A 28 -6.47 -9.08 -15.27
C ALA A 28 -5.91 -8.78 -13.87
N ASN A 29 -5.78 -7.50 -13.50
CA ASN A 29 -5.37 -7.07 -12.17
C ASN A 29 -6.34 -7.56 -11.10
N LEU A 30 -7.65 -7.39 -11.30
CA LEU A 30 -8.67 -7.86 -10.37
C LEU A 30 -8.54 -9.36 -10.07
N LYS A 31 -8.39 -10.18 -11.11
CA LYS A 31 -8.19 -11.63 -10.97
C LYS A 31 -6.85 -11.97 -10.31
N PHE A 32 -5.78 -11.26 -10.66
CA PHE A 32 -4.46 -11.49 -10.08
C PHE A 32 -4.44 -11.17 -8.58
N TYR A 33 -4.96 -10.02 -8.16
CA TYR A 33 -4.92 -9.60 -6.76
C TYR A 33 -5.86 -10.41 -5.87
N SER A 34 -7.06 -10.78 -6.35
CA SER A 34 -7.94 -11.70 -5.63
C SER A 34 -7.29 -13.07 -5.41
N LEU A 35 -6.72 -13.66 -6.46
CA LEU A 35 -5.99 -14.92 -6.34
C LEU A 35 -4.75 -14.80 -5.44
N LEU A 36 -4.00 -13.71 -5.54
CA LEU A 36 -2.83 -13.48 -4.69
C LEU A 36 -3.23 -13.39 -3.22
N PHE A 37 -4.35 -12.74 -2.92
CA PHE A 37 -4.89 -12.68 -1.56
C PHE A 37 -5.27 -14.07 -1.08
N ASP A 38 -6.00 -14.86 -1.89
CA ASP A 38 -6.34 -16.25 -1.54
C ASP A 38 -5.09 -17.10 -1.26
N VAL A 39 -4.04 -16.98 -2.09
CA VAL A 39 -2.77 -17.71 -1.93
C VAL A 39 -2.01 -17.28 -0.66
N ARG A 40 -2.02 -15.99 -0.32
CA ARG A 40 -1.38 -15.48 0.91
C ARG A 40 -2.12 -15.99 2.15
N SER A 41 -3.45 -16.03 2.10
CA SER A 41 -4.29 -16.59 3.17
C SER A 41 -4.15 -18.12 3.29
N GLN A 42 -3.79 -18.81 2.20
CA GLN A 42 -3.63 -20.28 2.15
C GLN A 42 -2.37 -20.81 2.87
N ARG A 43 -1.37 -19.96 3.17
CA ARG A 43 -0.06 -20.43 3.66
C ARG A 43 0.36 -19.83 5.00
N PRO A 44 -0.10 -20.42 6.10
CA PRO A 44 0.78 -20.70 7.22
C PRO A 44 0.89 -22.21 7.37
N GLU A 45 1.99 -22.81 6.88
CA GLU A 45 2.43 -24.06 7.49
C GLU A 45 2.65 -23.75 8.98
N ILE A 46 2.03 -24.51 9.89
CA ILE A 46 2.23 -24.32 11.33
C ILE A 46 3.67 -24.78 11.64
N ILE A 47 4.63 -23.86 11.52
CA ILE A 47 6.03 -24.10 11.83
C ILE A 47 6.23 -23.83 13.34
N ILE A 48 5.98 -24.84 14.16
CA ILE A 48 6.36 -24.79 15.58
C ILE A 48 7.87 -25.00 15.67
N LYS A 49 8.59 -23.93 16.01
CA LYS A 49 10.03 -23.99 16.29
C LYS A 49 10.25 -24.46 17.74
N PRO A 50 11.14 -25.44 17.98
CA PRO A 50 11.50 -25.85 19.33
C PRO A 50 12.01 -24.68 20.17
N GLY A 51 11.58 -24.61 21.44
CA GLY A 51 12.06 -23.65 22.43
C GLY A 51 11.40 -22.26 22.40
N ILE A 52 10.48 -21.98 21.45
CA ILE A 52 9.79 -20.69 21.33
C ILE A 52 8.27 -20.92 21.36
N PHE A 53 7.52 -20.00 21.97
CA PHE A 53 6.06 -20.01 21.92
C PHE A 53 5.57 -19.64 20.51
N TYR A 54 4.73 -20.49 19.93
CA TYR A 54 4.05 -20.25 18.67
C TYR A 54 2.62 -19.73 18.93
N ASN A 55 2.36 -18.49 18.50
CA ASN A 55 1.08 -17.78 18.67
C ASN A 55 0.34 -17.58 17.34
N GLY A 56 0.58 -18.44 16.34
CA GLY A 56 -0.03 -18.32 15.01
C GLY A 56 -1.42 -18.94 14.90
N ILE A 57 -2.00 -19.39 16.01
CA ILE A 57 -3.36 -19.92 16.10
C ILE A 57 -4.14 -19.00 17.01
N ASP A 58 -5.28 -18.49 16.55
CA ASP A 58 -6.10 -17.56 17.31
C ASP A 58 -6.46 -18.14 18.68
N ASN A 59 -6.18 -17.37 19.73
CA ASN A 59 -6.44 -17.71 21.13
C ASN A 59 -5.69 -18.94 21.68
N TYR A 60 -4.63 -19.42 21.02
CA TYR A 60 -3.79 -20.50 21.54
C TYR A 60 -2.30 -20.15 21.45
N SER A 61 -1.55 -20.51 22.49
CA SER A 61 -0.09 -20.43 22.48
C SER A 61 0.51 -21.81 22.72
N ILE A 62 1.31 -22.31 21.78
CA ILE A 62 1.89 -23.65 21.83
C ILE A 62 3.41 -23.54 21.93
N ARG A 63 4.00 -24.20 22.93
CA ARG A 63 5.45 -24.39 23.03
C ARG A 63 5.79 -25.86 23.04
N VAL A 64 6.87 -26.19 22.35
CA VAL A 64 7.44 -27.53 22.31
C VAL A 64 8.92 -27.41 22.59
N SER A 65 9.48 -28.29 23.43
CA SER A 65 10.92 -28.25 23.72
C SER A 65 11.76 -28.89 22.61
N SER A 66 11.30 -29.98 22.01
CA SER A 66 11.98 -30.62 20.88
C SER A 66 11.02 -31.37 19.96
N LYS A 67 11.43 -31.54 18.70
CA LYS A 67 10.65 -32.23 17.66
C LYS A 67 11.50 -33.32 17.02
N ASN A 68 10.97 -34.53 16.95
CA ASN A 68 11.55 -35.63 16.18
C ASN A 68 11.13 -35.53 14.72
N LYS A 69 12.12 -35.39 13.82
CA LYS A 69 11.88 -35.22 12.38
C LYS A 69 11.41 -36.49 11.66
N LYS A 70 11.64 -37.69 12.24
CA LYS A 70 11.31 -38.97 11.58
C LYS A 70 9.85 -39.38 11.76
N ASN A 71 9.25 -39.09 12.91
CA ASN A 71 7.89 -39.51 13.26
C ASN A 71 6.96 -38.33 13.62
N ASN A 72 7.42 -37.10 13.44
CA ASN A 72 6.71 -35.85 13.79
C ASN A 72 6.26 -35.77 15.27
N MET A 73 6.88 -36.54 16.17
CA MET A 73 6.59 -36.46 17.60
C MET A 73 7.18 -35.18 18.19
N LEU A 74 6.37 -34.51 19.01
CA LEU A 74 6.73 -33.33 19.79
C LEU A 74 6.94 -33.76 21.24
N TYR A 75 7.91 -33.15 21.93
CA TYR A 75 8.21 -33.47 23.32
C TYR A 75 8.11 -32.24 24.22
N ASN A 76 7.63 -32.45 25.43
CA ASN A 76 7.34 -31.42 26.42
C ASN A 76 6.47 -30.33 25.81
N VAL A 77 5.26 -30.72 25.43
CA VAL A 77 4.26 -29.84 24.81
C VAL A 77 3.56 -29.06 25.91
N MET A 78 3.45 -27.76 25.72
CA MET A 78 2.72 -26.84 26.59
C MET A 78 1.77 -26.02 25.72
N ILE A 79 0.49 -26.01 26.07
CA ILE A 79 -0.56 -25.31 25.34
C ILE A 79 -1.29 -24.42 26.33
N TYR A 80 -1.26 -23.11 26.08
CA TYR A 80 -2.14 -22.16 26.75
C TYR A 80 -3.40 -21.98 25.90
N ASP A 81 -4.56 -22.15 26.53
CA ASP A 81 -5.86 -21.91 25.91
C ASP A 81 -6.42 -20.58 26.42
N HIS A 82 -6.48 -19.60 25.52
CA HIS A 82 -7.02 -18.27 25.75
C HIS A 82 -8.40 -18.07 25.13
N SER A 83 -9.10 -19.14 24.69
CA SER A 83 -10.39 -19.03 23.98
C SER A 83 -11.44 -18.27 24.76
N ASN A 84 -11.36 -18.29 26.10
CA ASN A 84 -12.28 -17.61 26.99
C ASN A 84 -11.93 -16.12 27.23
N LEU A 85 -10.87 -15.59 26.59
CA LEU A 85 -10.40 -14.18 26.69
C LEU A 85 -10.13 -13.69 28.13
N ARG A 86 -9.84 -14.62 29.05
CA ARG A 86 -9.67 -14.36 30.50
C ARG A 86 -8.22 -14.50 30.98
N GLY A 87 -7.25 -14.49 30.06
CA GLY A 87 -5.82 -14.68 30.38
C GLY A 87 -5.41 -16.16 30.38
N ASN A 88 -4.50 -16.54 31.26
CA ASN A 88 -3.90 -17.90 31.36
C ASN A 88 -4.70 -18.83 32.30
N THR A 89 -6.02 -18.91 32.13
CA THR A 89 -6.86 -19.71 33.04
C THR A 89 -6.95 -21.19 32.68
N SER A 90 -6.43 -21.59 31.51
CA SER A 90 -6.38 -22.98 31.07
C SER A 90 -5.02 -23.30 30.46
N THR A 91 -4.32 -24.26 31.04
CA THR A 91 -2.98 -24.69 30.59
C THR A 91 -2.93 -26.20 30.51
N LEU A 92 -2.50 -26.71 29.36
CA LEU A 92 -2.26 -28.13 29.16
C LEU A 92 -0.77 -28.38 28.99
N ILE A 93 -0.25 -29.39 29.70
CA ILE A 93 1.11 -29.89 29.52
C ILE A 93 1.08 -31.39 29.20
N ALA A 94 2.00 -31.86 28.36
CA ALA A 94 2.15 -33.27 28.04
C ALA A 94 3.61 -33.63 27.73
N ASP A 95 4.01 -34.85 28.06
CA ASP A 95 5.36 -35.35 27.82
C ASP A 95 5.63 -35.47 26.31
N SER A 96 4.63 -35.91 25.55
CA SER A 96 4.72 -35.98 24.09
C SER A 96 3.39 -35.75 23.38
N GLY A 97 3.44 -35.42 22.10
CA GLY A 97 2.24 -35.26 21.30
C GLY A 97 2.50 -35.18 19.79
N LYS A 98 1.42 -35.30 19.02
CA LYS A 98 1.41 -35.14 17.56
C LYS A 98 0.41 -34.06 17.17
N LEU A 99 0.76 -33.33 16.12
CA LEU A 99 -0.10 -32.33 15.50
C LEU A 99 -0.34 -32.74 14.05
N ALA A 100 -1.60 -32.71 13.64
CA ALA A 100 -2.02 -32.95 12.26
C ALA A 100 -3.11 -31.95 11.87
N LEU A 101 -3.17 -31.56 10.61
CA LEU A 101 -4.29 -30.81 10.08
C LEU A 101 -5.39 -31.78 9.63
N SER A 102 -6.65 -31.41 9.81
CA SER A 102 -7.76 -32.16 9.20
C SER A 102 -7.63 -32.15 7.67
N PRO A 103 -8.21 -33.12 6.93
CA PRO A 103 -8.15 -33.15 5.47
C PRO A 103 -8.61 -31.84 4.80
N ASN A 104 -9.61 -31.19 5.39
CA ASN A 104 -10.16 -29.92 4.92
C ASN A 104 -9.44 -28.67 5.51
N LYS A 105 -8.47 -28.86 6.41
CA LYS A 105 -7.71 -27.82 7.13
C LYS A 105 -8.50 -26.90 8.06
N ASP A 106 -9.77 -27.22 8.33
CA ASP A 106 -10.62 -26.47 9.27
C ASP A 106 -10.21 -26.64 10.75
N PHE A 107 -9.48 -27.72 11.06
CA PHE A 107 -9.11 -28.07 12.43
C PHE A 107 -7.63 -28.47 12.52
N LEU A 108 -6.98 -28.03 13.58
CA LEU A 108 -5.74 -28.63 14.08
C LEU A 108 -6.10 -29.76 15.03
N LEU A 109 -5.76 -30.98 14.64
CA LEU A 109 -5.89 -32.19 15.43
C LEU A 109 -4.65 -32.35 16.29
N ILE A 110 -4.87 -32.44 17.61
CA ILE A 110 -3.84 -32.54 18.61
C ILE A 110 -4.04 -33.86 19.35
N GLU A 111 -3.01 -34.69 19.38
CA GLU A 111 -2.95 -35.90 20.19
C GLU A 111 -1.82 -35.75 21.21
N LEU A 112 -2.13 -35.84 22.49
CA LEU A 112 -1.20 -35.62 23.60
C LEU A 112 -1.15 -36.88 24.46
N TYR A 113 0.04 -37.23 24.93
CA TYR A 113 0.30 -38.44 25.70
C TYR A 113 0.96 -38.08 27.02
N HIS A 114 0.46 -38.69 28.11
CA HIS A 114 0.93 -38.53 29.48
C HIS A 114 1.03 -37.05 29.88
N GLY A 115 -0.10 -36.47 30.27
CA GLY A 115 -0.19 -35.03 30.51
C GLY A 115 -1.14 -34.63 31.62
N LYS A 116 -1.16 -33.33 31.87
CA LYS A 116 -2.01 -32.68 32.87
C LYS A 116 -2.65 -31.45 32.25
N LYS A 117 -3.95 -31.29 32.46
CA LYS A 117 -4.69 -30.07 32.15
C LYS A 117 -4.99 -29.35 33.45
N TYR A 118 -4.62 -28.08 33.52
CA TYR A 118 -4.83 -27.17 34.64
C TYR A 118 -5.89 -26.15 34.24
N GLU A 119 -6.89 -25.94 35.10
CA GLU A 119 -7.94 -24.94 34.89
C GLU A 119 -8.23 -24.17 36.18
N GLU A 120 -8.42 -22.87 36.04
CA GLU A 120 -8.93 -22.00 37.10
C GLU A 120 -10.44 -21.81 36.92
N LEU A 121 -11.21 -22.24 37.92
CA LEU A 121 -12.66 -22.10 37.93
C LEU A 121 -13.04 -20.70 38.39
N VAL A 122 -13.72 -19.94 37.51
CA VAL A 122 -14.29 -18.64 37.85
C VAL A 122 -15.78 -18.83 38.10
N GLU A 123 -16.19 -18.97 39.36
CA GLU A 123 -17.59 -19.16 39.76
C GLU A 123 -18.46 -17.94 39.42
N ASN A 124 -17.92 -16.71 39.47
CA ASN A 124 -18.69 -15.49 39.22
C ASN A 124 -17.87 -14.38 38.51
N PRO A 125 -18.18 -14.00 37.26
CA PRO A 125 -17.41 -13.00 36.49
C PRO A 125 -17.39 -11.58 37.07
N GLN A 126 -18.31 -11.27 37.99
CA GLN A 126 -18.52 -9.91 38.53
C GLN A 126 -17.83 -9.68 39.89
N GLN A 127 -17.29 -10.71 40.53
CA GLN A 127 -16.51 -10.59 41.77
C GLN A 127 -15.06 -10.95 41.51
N TRP A 128 -14.18 -9.94 41.52
CA TRP A 128 -12.74 -10.15 41.49
C TRP A 128 -12.28 -10.65 42.87
N THR A 129 -12.18 -11.96 43.05
CA THR A 129 -11.48 -12.56 44.19
C THR A 129 -10.00 -12.77 43.87
N LYS A 130 -9.11 -12.62 44.87
CA LYS A 130 -7.66 -12.84 44.70
C LYS A 130 -7.26 -14.31 44.49
N THR A 131 -8.18 -15.25 44.72
CA THR A 131 -7.93 -16.69 44.68
C THR A 131 -9.06 -17.37 43.95
N PHE A 132 -8.73 -18.10 42.88
CA PHE A 132 -9.65 -18.97 42.16
C PHE A 132 -9.40 -20.43 42.56
N PRO A 133 -10.45 -21.25 42.72
CA PRO A 133 -10.28 -22.70 42.83
C PRO A 133 -9.53 -23.23 41.61
N HIS A 134 -8.43 -23.93 41.86
CA HIS A 134 -7.62 -24.54 40.83
C HIS A 134 -7.94 -26.03 40.75
N GLN A 135 -8.29 -26.50 39.55
CA GLN A 135 -8.49 -27.91 39.27
C GLN A 135 -7.45 -28.41 38.28
N TYR A 136 -7.10 -29.68 38.40
CA TYR A 136 -6.28 -30.35 37.39
C TYR A 136 -6.82 -31.73 37.07
N GLN A 137 -6.61 -32.14 35.82
CA GLN A 137 -6.94 -33.46 35.32
C GLN A 137 -5.68 -34.10 34.74
N MET A 138 -5.37 -35.33 35.17
CA MET A 138 -4.32 -36.14 34.56
C MET A 138 -4.92 -37.03 33.46
N PHE A 139 -4.15 -37.29 32.41
CA PHE A 139 -4.57 -38.16 31.30
C PHE A 139 -3.39 -38.94 30.73
N ASP A 140 -3.65 -40.18 30.31
CA ASP A 140 -2.69 -40.99 29.55
C ASP A 140 -2.71 -40.62 28.07
N GLU A 141 -3.90 -40.38 27.51
CA GLU A 141 -4.10 -39.90 26.14
C GLU A 141 -5.20 -38.85 26.11
N GLN A 142 -4.95 -37.72 25.43
CA GLN A 142 -5.96 -36.69 25.19
C GLN A 142 -5.93 -36.27 23.72
N LYS A 143 -7.10 -36.33 23.08
CA LYS A 143 -7.32 -35.83 21.73
C LYS A 143 -8.13 -34.55 21.79
N ALA A 144 -7.62 -33.51 21.15
CA ALA A 144 -8.29 -32.22 21.04
C ALA A 144 -8.34 -31.77 19.57
N LYS A 145 -9.35 -30.98 19.24
CA LYS A 145 -9.46 -30.28 17.96
C LYS A 145 -9.53 -28.79 18.25
N ILE A 146 -8.64 -28.02 17.62
CA ILE A 146 -8.69 -26.55 17.66
C ILE A 146 -9.24 -26.08 16.32
N ALA A 147 -10.30 -25.29 16.35
CA ALA A 147 -10.85 -24.66 15.15
C ALA A 147 -9.84 -23.63 14.62
N LEU A 148 -9.49 -23.72 13.34
CA LEU A 148 -8.62 -22.77 12.71
C LEU A 148 -9.45 -21.68 12.02
N SER A 149 -9.68 -20.58 12.74
CA SER A 149 -10.26 -19.36 12.18
C SER A 149 -9.35 -18.81 11.07
N GLY A 150 -9.88 -18.56 9.88
CA GLY A 150 -9.12 -18.03 8.74
C GLY A 150 -8.69 -19.04 7.67
N PHE A 151 -8.99 -20.33 7.83
CA PHE A 151 -8.69 -21.38 6.83
C PHE A 151 -9.90 -21.79 5.99
N THR A 152 -11.11 -21.35 6.35
CA THR A 152 -12.33 -21.62 5.61
C THR A 152 -12.26 -20.96 4.23
N PHE A 153 -12.36 -21.75 3.18
CA PHE A 153 -12.43 -21.29 1.79
C PHE A 153 -13.72 -20.49 1.56
N THR A 154 -13.71 -19.19 1.88
CA THR A 154 -14.62 -18.25 1.24
C THR A 154 -13.81 -17.60 0.12
N ARG A 155 -14.18 -17.85 -1.14
CA ARG A 155 -13.64 -17.09 -2.28
C ARG A 155 -13.71 -15.63 -1.88
N SER A 156 -12.55 -14.98 -1.79
CA SER A 156 -12.49 -13.59 -1.36
C SER A 156 -13.43 -12.81 -2.26
N ASP A 157 -14.36 -12.09 -1.65
CA ASP A 157 -15.34 -11.36 -2.45
C ASP A 157 -14.58 -10.36 -3.33
N GLU A 158 -14.63 -10.58 -4.64
CA GLU A 158 -13.96 -9.72 -5.62
C GLU A 158 -14.41 -8.26 -5.43
N SER A 159 -15.58 -8.02 -4.82
CA SER A 159 -16.05 -6.70 -4.39
C SER A 159 -15.05 -5.92 -3.54
N LEU A 160 -14.25 -6.59 -2.70
CA LEU A 160 -13.23 -5.96 -1.84
C LEU A 160 -12.12 -5.27 -2.65
N PHE A 161 -11.92 -5.71 -3.90
CA PHE A 161 -10.85 -5.25 -4.75
C PHE A 161 -11.35 -4.35 -5.89
N LYS A 162 -12.62 -4.49 -6.31
CA LYS A 162 -13.21 -3.80 -7.47
C LYS A 162 -13.06 -2.28 -7.45
N GLU A 163 -13.12 -1.65 -6.29
CA GLU A 163 -13.03 -0.19 -6.14
C GLU A 163 -11.59 0.35 -6.20
N HIS A 164 -10.59 -0.53 -6.22
CA HIS A 164 -9.19 -0.11 -6.25
C HIS A 164 -8.81 0.45 -7.64
N TYR A 165 -8.18 1.63 -7.68
CA TYR A 165 -7.83 2.38 -8.89
C TYR A 165 -7.22 1.54 -10.05
N ARG A 166 -6.37 0.55 -9.74
CA ARG A 166 -5.75 -0.38 -10.73
C ARG A 166 -6.72 -1.31 -11.46
N MET A 167 -7.94 -1.44 -10.96
CA MET A 167 -8.97 -2.38 -11.42
C MET A 167 -10.08 -1.66 -12.18
N LEU A 168 -9.94 -0.35 -12.37
CA LEU A 168 -10.91 0.50 -13.03
C LEU A 168 -10.47 0.85 -14.46
N ASN A 169 -11.46 0.97 -15.34
CA ASN A 169 -11.30 1.61 -16.65
C ASN A 169 -11.44 3.13 -16.53
N ILE A 170 -11.19 3.89 -17.61
CA ILE A 170 -11.22 5.36 -17.59
C ILE A 170 -12.57 5.96 -17.15
N VAL A 171 -13.70 5.32 -17.50
CA VAL A 171 -15.04 5.83 -17.17
C VAL A 171 -15.30 5.66 -15.67
N GLN A 172 -14.94 4.49 -15.15
CA GLN A 172 -15.01 4.20 -13.73
C GLN A 172 -14.05 5.09 -12.94
N LEU A 173 -12.81 5.26 -13.40
CA LEU A 173 -11.81 6.14 -12.78
C LEU A 173 -12.33 7.57 -12.64
N SER A 174 -12.91 8.14 -13.71
CA SER A 174 -13.46 9.49 -13.67
C SER A 174 -14.63 9.61 -12.68
N LYS A 175 -15.55 8.64 -12.68
CA LYS A 175 -16.70 8.63 -11.76
C LYS A 175 -16.26 8.50 -10.30
N THR A 176 -15.28 7.63 -10.03
CA THR A 176 -14.73 7.44 -8.69
C THR A 176 -13.94 8.68 -8.26
N GLU A 177 -13.19 9.32 -9.16
CA GLU A 177 -12.49 10.57 -8.89
C GLU A 177 -13.47 11.69 -8.48
N ASP A 178 -14.56 11.88 -9.23
CA ASP A 178 -15.58 12.89 -8.90
C ASP A 178 -16.19 12.64 -7.51
N SER A 179 -16.45 11.38 -7.19
CA SER A 179 -16.97 10.97 -5.89
C SER A 179 -15.96 11.25 -4.77
N LEU A 180 -14.69 10.90 -4.97
CA LEU A 180 -13.60 11.18 -4.02
C LEU A 180 -13.38 12.67 -3.82
N ARG A 181 -13.47 13.48 -4.88
CA ARG A 181 -13.38 14.95 -4.79
C ARG A 181 -14.54 15.53 -3.98
N SER A 182 -15.76 15.05 -4.20
CA SER A 182 -16.93 15.47 -3.43
C SER A 182 -16.78 15.11 -1.95
N GLU A 183 -16.31 13.90 -1.65
CA GLU A 183 -16.03 13.46 -0.27
C GLU A 183 -14.94 14.30 0.39
N TYR A 184 -13.87 14.61 -0.35
CA TYR A 184 -12.77 15.45 0.11
C TYR A 184 -13.22 16.88 0.44
N GLU A 185 -14.08 17.50 -0.37
CA GLU A 185 -14.63 18.83 -0.05
C GLU A 185 -15.55 18.80 1.18
N LYS A 186 -16.38 17.76 1.34
CA LYS A 186 -17.19 17.57 2.56
C LYS A 186 -16.32 17.40 3.80
N PHE A 187 -15.25 16.62 3.69
CA PHE A 187 -14.25 16.44 4.74
C PHE A 187 -13.61 17.78 5.12
N LYS A 188 -13.14 18.57 4.14
CA LYS A 188 -12.53 19.88 4.36
C LYS A 188 -13.49 20.88 5.03
N GLN A 189 -14.76 20.88 4.62
CA GLN A 189 -15.78 21.73 5.24
C GLN A 189 -16.06 21.31 6.69
N SER A 190 -16.17 20.01 6.94
CA SER A 190 -16.39 19.46 8.28
C SER A 190 -15.20 19.75 9.19
N TYR A 191 -13.98 19.55 8.71
CA TYR A 191 -12.74 19.88 9.42
C TYR A 191 -12.69 21.35 9.83
N LYS A 192 -12.98 22.27 8.88
CA LYS A 192 -13.03 23.71 9.17
C LYS A 192 -14.02 24.03 10.28
N LEU A 193 -15.23 23.44 10.23
CA LEU A 193 -16.25 23.66 11.25
C LEU A 193 -15.79 23.14 12.62
N THR A 194 -15.30 21.90 12.68
CA THR A 194 -14.85 21.27 13.94
C THR A 194 -13.72 22.04 14.59
N VAL A 195 -12.67 22.40 13.84
CA VAL A 195 -11.53 23.16 14.38
C VAL A 195 -11.96 24.54 14.86
N CYS A 196 -12.77 25.26 14.08
CA CYS A 196 -13.20 26.60 14.46
C CYS A 196 -14.15 26.60 15.67
N GLN A 197 -15.08 25.64 15.76
CA GLN A 197 -16.07 25.57 16.84
C GLN A 197 -15.50 25.06 18.16
N GLN A 198 -14.52 24.15 18.13
CA GLN A 198 -13.94 23.57 19.35
C GLN A 198 -12.92 24.52 20.02
N VAL A 199 -12.22 25.35 19.25
CA VAL A 199 -11.17 26.25 19.76
C VAL A 199 -11.70 27.64 20.09
N PHE A 200 -12.64 28.15 19.31
CA PHE A 200 -13.19 29.48 19.51
C PHE A 200 -14.60 29.36 20.07
N PHE A 201 -14.79 29.71 21.34
CA PHE A 201 -16.10 29.89 21.99
C PHE A 201 -17.04 30.90 21.26
N ARG A 202 -16.57 31.50 20.17
CA ARG A 202 -17.33 32.40 19.32
C ARG A 202 -17.76 31.63 18.07
N ASN A 203 -19.04 31.24 18.03
CA ASN A 203 -19.71 31.08 16.75
C ASN A 203 -19.45 32.37 15.97
N SER A 204 -18.69 32.31 14.87
CA SER A 204 -18.66 33.41 13.91
C SER A 204 -20.04 33.46 13.27
N TYR A 205 -20.95 34.18 13.90
CA TYR A 205 -22.14 34.63 13.21
C TYR A 205 -21.66 35.51 12.05
N ASN A 206 -22.04 35.14 10.84
CA ASN A 206 -21.80 35.89 9.61
C ASN A 206 -22.64 37.18 9.57
N ASP A 207 -22.78 37.90 10.68
CA ASP A 207 -23.39 39.22 10.65
C ASP A 207 -22.31 40.25 10.32
N THR A 208 -22.24 40.58 9.03
CA THR A 208 -21.32 41.56 8.47
C THR A 208 -21.63 43.00 8.87
N THR A 209 -22.68 43.28 9.63
CA THR A 209 -23.15 44.66 9.82
C THR A 209 -22.63 45.38 11.06
N ASN A 210 -21.83 44.77 11.92
CA ASN A 210 -21.04 45.52 12.90
C ASN A 210 -19.82 44.71 13.39
N LYS A 211 -18.66 44.90 12.74
CA LYS A 211 -17.37 44.57 13.37
C LYS A 211 -17.15 45.56 14.52
N LEU A 212 -17.81 45.33 15.66
CA LEU A 212 -17.48 46.02 16.90
C LEU A 212 -15.99 45.78 17.15
N LYS A 213 -15.19 46.86 17.14
CA LYS A 213 -13.81 46.81 17.60
C LYS A 213 -13.84 46.30 19.04
N ASP A 214 -13.03 45.29 19.32
CA ASP A 214 -12.87 44.75 20.66
C ASP A 214 -12.40 45.87 21.59
N THR A 215 -13.29 46.36 22.44
CA THR A 215 -13.03 47.41 23.43
C THR A 215 -12.53 46.85 24.76
N LEU A 216 -12.44 45.53 24.91
CA LEU A 216 -12.03 44.86 26.14
C LEU A 216 -10.55 44.46 26.08
N HIS A 217 -9.67 45.38 26.47
CA HIS A 217 -8.27 45.06 26.77
C HIS A 217 -8.12 44.48 28.18
N ILE A 218 -8.79 43.36 28.47
CA ILE A 218 -8.63 42.68 29.75
C ILE A 218 -7.47 41.67 29.65
N SER A 219 -6.49 41.78 30.55
CA SER A 219 -5.41 40.81 30.65
C SER A 219 -5.91 39.48 31.22
N PHE A 220 -5.57 38.35 30.59
CA PHE A 220 -5.87 37.00 31.07
C PHE A 220 -5.52 36.81 32.56
N LYS A 221 -4.39 37.38 33.00
CA LYS A 221 -3.92 37.32 34.39
C LYS A 221 -4.89 38.01 35.36
N GLN A 222 -5.54 39.09 34.94
CA GLN A 222 -6.54 39.79 35.75
C GLN A 222 -7.85 39.00 35.89
N ILE A 223 -8.22 38.24 34.85
CA ILE A 223 -9.40 37.35 34.89
C ILE A 223 -9.12 36.17 35.81
N LEU A 224 -7.96 35.52 35.64
CA LEU A 224 -7.57 34.36 36.42
C LEU A 224 -7.43 34.68 37.92
N ALA A 225 -6.95 35.88 38.25
CA ALA A 225 -6.81 36.36 39.63
C ALA A 225 -8.14 36.51 40.40
N ARG A 226 -9.30 36.49 39.71
CA ARG A 226 -10.63 36.53 40.36
C ARG A 226 -11.06 35.18 40.95
N PHE A 227 -10.37 34.11 40.60
CA PHE A 227 -10.65 32.74 41.06
C PHE A 227 -9.69 32.32 42.18
N SER A 228 -10.13 31.39 43.03
CA SER A 228 -9.28 30.77 44.05
C SER A 228 -8.13 29.95 43.44
N LYS A 229 -7.04 29.69 44.17
CA LYS A 229 -5.90 28.92 43.64
C LYS A 229 -6.29 27.54 43.11
N SER A 230 -7.24 26.86 43.76
CA SER A 230 -7.74 25.56 43.31
C SER A 230 -8.47 25.67 41.97
N GLU A 231 -9.35 26.68 41.82
CA GLU A 231 -10.07 26.93 40.58
C GLU A 231 -9.12 27.35 39.44
N GLN A 232 -8.09 28.16 39.74
CA GLN A 232 -7.06 28.53 38.77
C GLN A 232 -6.35 27.30 38.20
N GLN A 233 -5.99 26.34 39.07
CA GLN A 233 -5.35 25.10 38.64
C GLN A 233 -6.28 24.25 37.76
N GLN A 234 -7.55 24.11 38.14
CA GLN A 234 -8.54 23.39 37.34
C GLN A 234 -8.76 24.04 35.96
N ILE A 235 -8.84 25.38 35.89
CA ILE A 235 -8.98 26.11 34.62
C ILE A 235 -7.78 25.86 33.71
N ILE A 236 -6.55 25.90 34.25
CA ILE A 236 -5.32 25.66 33.48
C ILE A 236 -5.27 24.20 33.00
N GLU A 237 -5.58 23.23 33.86
CA GLU A 237 -5.58 21.81 33.51
C GLU A 237 -6.62 21.51 32.41
N MET A 238 -7.81 22.10 32.50
CA MET A 238 -8.84 22.00 31.46
C MET A 238 -8.36 22.62 30.14
N ALA A 239 -7.78 23.83 30.19
CA ALA A 239 -7.25 24.49 29.01
C ALA A 239 -6.12 23.69 28.34
N LEU A 240 -5.19 23.14 29.12
CA LEU A 240 -4.12 22.28 28.63
C LEU A 240 -4.67 21.00 28.00
N THR A 241 -5.66 20.38 28.62
CA THR A 241 -6.29 19.16 28.10
C THR A 241 -7.00 19.43 26.78
N THR A 242 -7.77 20.51 26.69
CA THR A 242 -8.42 20.94 25.44
C THR A 242 -7.41 21.24 24.34
N ALA A 243 -6.31 21.94 24.66
CA ALA A 243 -5.25 22.23 23.70
C ALA A 243 -4.56 20.95 23.17
N ARG A 244 -4.29 19.98 24.06
CA ARG A 244 -3.70 18.68 23.68
C ARG A 244 -4.65 17.86 22.81
N ASN A 245 -5.93 17.79 23.17
CA ASN A 245 -6.94 17.09 22.39
C ASN A 245 -7.08 17.71 20.99
N GLN A 246 -7.04 19.04 20.90
CA GLN A 246 -7.08 19.73 19.62
C GLN A 246 -5.84 19.43 18.77
N GLN A 247 -4.64 19.43 19.38
CA GLN A 247 -3.41 19.08 18.68
C GLN A 247 -3.48 17.66 18.12
N ALA A 248 -3.94 16.70 18.92
CA ALA A 248 -4.12 15.31 18.47
C ALA A 248 -5.13 15.22 17.31
N TYR A 249 -6.26 15.91 17.41
CA TYR A 249 -7.26 15.95 16.34
C TYR A 249 -6.69 16.54 15.04
N ILE A 250 -5.94 17.65 15.12
CA ILE A 250 -5.30 18.26 13.94
C ILE A 250 -4.29 17.30 13.31
N GLN A 251 -3.47 16.61 14.13
CA GLN A 251 -2.50 15.66 13.61
C GLN A 251 -3.16 14.49 12.88
N THR A 252 -4.15 13.84 13.50
CA THR A 252 -4.88 12.73 12.87
C THR A 252 -5.62 13.19 11.61
N THR A 253 -6.17 14.39 11.61
CA THR A 253 -6.88 14.93 10.43
C THR A 253 -5.92 15.34 9.32
N ALA A 254 -4.70 15.77 9.64
CA ALA A 254 -3.66 16.04 8.65
C ALA A 254 -3.23 14.76 7.92
N ASP A 255 -3.07 13.65 8.66
CA ASP A 255 -2.76 12.34 8.06
C ASP A 255 -3.92 11.84 7.16
N GLU A 256 -5.17 12.10 7.56
CA GLU A 256 -6.36 11.78 6.74
C GLU A 256 -6.44 12.65 5.48
N ASP A 257 -6.13 13.94 5.57
CA ASP A 257 -6.07 14.88 4.45
C ASP A 257 -5.06 14.43 3.39
N GLU A 258 -3.84 14.08 3.82
CA GLU A 258 -2.79 13.55 2.94
C GLU A 258 -3.24 12.24 2.28
N SER A 259 -3.84 11.34 3.06
CA SER A 259 -4.36 10.07 2.56
C SER A 259 -5.42 10.28 1.46
N LYS A 260 -6.44 11.12 1.71
CA LYS A 260 -7.51 11.39 0.73
C LYS A 260 -6.96 12.02 -0.55
N LYS A 261 -6.03 12.98 -0.45
CA LYS A 261 -5.34 13.57 -1.62
C LYS A 261 -4.55 12.52 -2.39
N SER A 262 -3.79 11.68 -1.70
CA SER A 262 -3.02 10.59 -2.31
C SER A 262 -3.92 9.63 -3.10
N TRP A 263 -5.10 9.30 -2.57
CA TRP A 263 -6.08 8.46 -3.27
C TRP A 263 -6.60 9.12 -4.56
N ILE A 264 -6.98 10.40 -4.52
CA ILE A 264 -7.41 11.14 -5.72
C ILE A 264 -6.29 11.14 -6.78
N VAL A 265 -5.06 11.45 -6.36
CA VAL A 265 -3.92 11.51 -7.28
C VAL A 265 -3.58 10.16 -7.88
N LYS A 266 -3.70 9.06 -7.14
CA LYS A 266 -3.52 7.70 -7.68
C LYS A 266 -4.53 7.39 -8.80
N HIS A 267 -5.79 7.82 -8.67
CA HIS A 267 -6.79 7.66 -9.73
C HIS A 267 -6.44 8.46 -10.98
N GLN A 268 -6.01 9.72 -10.81
CA GLN A 268 -5.54 10.56 -11.93
C GLN A 268 -4.30 9.98 -12.61
N ILE A 269 -3.36 9.44 -11.83
CA ILE A 269 -2.16 8.79 -12.35
C ILE A 269 -2.54 7.63 -13.26
N GLU A 270 -3.36 6.68 -12.79
CA GLU A 270 -3.78 5.55 -13.64
C GLU A 270 -4.54 6.00 -14.88
N PHE A 271 -5.38 7.03 -14.74
CA PHE A 271 -6.12 7.60 -15.86
C PHE A 271 -5.14 8.05 -16.96
N HIS A 272 -4.15 8.88 -16.62
CA HIS A 272 -3.16 9.34 -17.58
C HIS A 272 -2.23 8.21 -18.07
N GLN A 273 -1.89 7.25 -17.21
CA GLN A 273 -0.99 6.14 -17.53
C GLN A 273 -1.56 5.23 -18.63
N LYS A 274 -2.89 5.07 -18.68
CA LYS A 274 -3.56 4.34 -19.76
C LYS A 274 -3.33 5.00 -21.13
N PHE A 275 -3.32 6.34 -21.20
CA PHE A 275 -3.02 7.07 -22.42
C PHE A 275 -1.53 7.10 -22.75
N THR A 276 -0.66 7.32 -21.75
CA THR A 276 0.79 7.40 -22.00
C THR A 276 1.37 6.06 -22.41
N LEU A 277 0.79 4.91 -22.03
CA LEU A 277 1.19 3.61 -22.56
C LEU A 277 1.02 3.55 -24.10
N ALA A 278 -0.13 4.02 -24.60
CA ALA A 278 -0.40 4.05 -26.04
C ALA A 278 0.49 5.09 -26.75
N PHE A 279 0.69 6.26 -26.12
CA PHE A 279 1.54 7.31 -26.66
C PHE A 279 3.03 6.89 -26.69
N ALA A 280 3.48 6.10 -25.71
CA ALA A 280 4.84 5.57 -25.67
C ALA A 280 5.20 4.79 -26.94
N CYS A 281 4.25 4.02 -27.50
CA CYS A 281 4.45 3.30 -28.76
C CYS A 281 4.82 4.25 -29.91
N LEU A 282 4.16 5.42 -29.98
CA LEU A 282 4.45 6.44 -30.98
C LEU A 282 5.82 7.09 -30.72
N VAL A 283 6.09 7.50 -29.48
CA VAL A 283 7.37 8.11 -29.09
C VAL A 283 8.55 7.20 -29.45
N LEU A 284 8.48 5.93 -29.04
CA LEU A 284 9.55 4.96 -29.28
C LEU A 284 9.69 4.62 -30.77
N PHE A 285 8.60 4.61 -31.53
CA PHE A 285 8.67 4.46 -32.98
C PHE A 285 9.41 5.63 -33.65
N PHE A 286 9.08 6.88 -33.30
CA PHE A 286 9.76 8.07 -33.83
C PHE A 286 11.23 8.16 -33.43
N ILE A 287 11.65 7.46 -32.38
CA ILE A 287 13.07 7.34 -32.01
C ILE A 287 13.72 6.19 -32.78
N GLY A 288 13.10 5.01 -32.79
CA GLY A 288 13.67 3.79 -33.36
C GLY A 288 13.76 3.79 -34.89
N ALA A 289 12.73 4.29 -35.58
CA ALA A 289 12.67 4.32 -37.04
C ALA A 289 13.84 5.13 -37.67
N PRO A 290 14.12 6.38 -37.26
CA PRO A 290 15.26 7.12 -37.80
C PRO A 290 16.61 6.52 -37.38
N LEU A 291 16.77 6.05 -36.13
CA LEU A 291 18.02 5.45 -35.68
C LEU A 291 18.38 4.18 -36.47
N GLY A 292 17.38 3.34 -36.80
CA GLY A 292 17.55 2.18 -37.68
C GLY A 292 17.98 2.56 -39.11
N ALA A 293 17.48 3.68 -39.64
CA ALA A 293 17.85 4.16 -40.96
C ALA A 293 19.24 4.83 -41.00
N ILE A 294 19.60 5.57 -39.94
CA ILE A 294 20.86 6.33 -39.85
C ILE A 294 22.07 5.41 -39.60
N ILE A 295 21.95 4.46 -38.66
CA ILE A 295 23.09 3.65 -38.19
C ILE A 295 23.30 2.45 -39.14
N ARG A 296 23.92 2.72 -40.29
CA ARG A 296 24.28 1.69 -41.30
C ARG A 296 25.65 1.05 -41.09
N ARG A 297 26.56 1.69 -40.34
CA ARG A 297 27.93 1.21 -40.07
C ARG A 297 27.99 0.67 -38.63
N GLY A 298 27.90 -0.66 -38.46
CA GLY A 298 27.91 -1.32 -37.13
C GLY A 298 27.17 -2.66 -37.01
N GLY A 299 26.63 -3.20 -38.10
CA GLY A 299 25.83 -4.44 -38.08
C GLY A 299 24.40 -4.23 -37.55
N LEU A 300 23.54 -5.24 -37.68
CA LEU A 300 22.10 -5.16 -37.31
C LEU A 300 21.86 -4.89 -35.80
N GLY A 301 22.85 -5.10 -34.93
CA GLY A 301 22.69 -4.97 -33.48
C GLY A 301 22.77 -3.54 -32.92
N MET A 302 23.54 -2.64 -33.54
CA MET A 302 23.75 -1.30 -32.98
C MET A 302 22.49 -0.44 -32.88
N PRO A 303 21.59 -0.38 -33.89
CA PRO A 303 20.34 0.35 -33.77
C PRO A 303 19.44 -0.18 -32.64
N VAL A 304 19.46 -1.49 -32.40
CA VAL A 304 18.70 -2.14 -31.33
C VAL A 304 19.20 -1.70 -29.96
N VAL A 305 20.52 -1.71 -29.75
CA VAL A 305 21.13 -1.28 -28.48
C VAL A 305 20.77 0.17 -28.15
N VAL A 306 20.86 1.07 -29.14
CA VAL A 306 20.51 2.48 -28.93
C VAL A 306 19.00 2.63 -28.65
N SER A 307 18.14 1.89 -29.34
CA SER A 307 16.69 1.89 -29.09
C SER A 307 16.35 1.39 -27.68
N VAL A 308 17.02 0.34 -27.21
CA VAL A 308 16.86 -0.16 -25.83
C VAL A 308 17.31 0.88 -24.80
N LEU A 309 18.39 1.61 -25.06
CA LEU A 309 18.84 2.69 -24.19
C LEU A 309 17.78 3.79 -24.06
N PHE A 310 17.18 4.24 -25.17
CA PHE A 310 16.08 5.21 -25.14
C PHE A 310 14.82 4.66 -24.46
N PHE A 311 14.52 3.37 -24.61
CA PHE A 311 13.43 2.72 -23.89
C PHE A 311 13.67 2.72 -22.37
N ILE A 312 14.87 2.38 -21.92
CA ILE A 312 15.25 2.43 -20.50
C ILE A 312 15.15 3.87 -19.98
N LEU A 313 15.64 4.85 -20.75
CA LEU A 313 15.54 6.27 -20.40
C LEU A 313 14.08 6.71 -20.27
N TYR A 314 13.22 6.32 -21.22
CA TYR A 314 11.78 6.56 -21.16
C TYR A 314 11.18 5.99 -19.87
N TYR A 315 11.51 4.73 -19.55
CA TYR A 315 11.00 4.06 -18.36
C TYR A 315 11.45 4.72 -17.06
N ILE A 316 12.74 5.10 -16.94
CA ILE A 316 13.28 5.77 -15.75
C ILE A 316 12.63 7.14 -15.55
N LEU A 317 12.48 7.93 -16.63
CA LEU A 317 11.80 9.23 -16.57
C LEU A 317 10.33 9.06 -16.18
N SER A 318 9.65 8.05 -16.73
CA SER A 318 8.26 7.74 -16.40
C SER A 318 8.10 7.36 -14.93
N LEU A 319 9.00 6.52 -14.39
CA LEU A 319 8.96 6.11 -13.00
C LEU A 319 9.23 7.28 -12.05
N THR A 320 10.18 8.14 -12.41
CA THR A 320 10.48 9.36 -11.64
C THR A 320 9.29 10.32 -11.64
N GLY A 321 8.67 10.54 -12.80
CA GLY A 321 7.47 11.37 -12.93
C GLY A 321 6.27 10.84 -12.14
N GLU A 322 6.08 9.52 -12.15
CA GLU A 322 5.05 8.84 -11.33
C GLU A 322 5.31 9.04 -9.82
N LYS A 323 6.57 8.95 -9.38
CA LYS A 323 6.94 9.21 -7.97
C LYS A 323 6.66 10.66 -7.56
N PHE A 324 7.06 11.64 -8.37
CA PHE A 324 6.77 13.05 -8.07
C PHE A 324 5.28 13.36 -8.02
N ALA A 325 4.47 12.69 -8.85
CA ALA A 325 3.02 12.80 -8.75
C ALA A 325 2.49 12.19 -7.44
N LYS A 326 2.96 10.99 -7.07
CA LYS A 326 2.53 10.30 -5.83
C LYS A 326 2.90 11.06 -4.56
N GLU A 327 4.04 11.74 -4.55
CA GLU A 327 4.51 12.58 -3.44
C GLU A 327 3.89 13.99 -3.44
N LEU A 328 2.89 14.24 -4.30
CA LEU A 328 2.19 15.52 -4.42
C LEU A 328 3.11 16.71 -4.78
N VAL A 329 4.32 16.44 -5.29
CA VAL A 329 5.29 17.46 -5.75
C VAL A 329 4.84 18.06 -7.07
N LEU A 330 4.32 17.22 -7.97
CA LEU A 330 3.79 17.61 -9.27
C LEU A 330 2.33 17.17 -9.43
N PRO A 331 1.51 17.92 -10.17
CA PRO A 331 0.20 17.43 -10.61
C PRO A 331 0.33 16.12 -11.40
N ALA A 332 -0.63 15.21 -11.22
CA ALA A 332 -0.62 13.88 -11.85
C ALA A 332 -0.39 13.91 -13.37
N TRP A 333 -1.06 14.85 -14.06
CA TRP A 333 -0.92 15.02 -15.50
C TRP A 333 0.50 15.44 -15.91
N GLN A 334 1.20 16.25 -15.12
CA GLN A 334 2.57 16.66 -15.44
C GLN A 334 3.56 15.51 -15.18
N GLY A 335 3.42 14.84 -14.04
CA GLY A 335 4.29 13.75 -13.66
C GLY A 335 4.26 12.60 -14.67
N ILE A 336 3.07 12.15 -15.06
CA ILE A 336 2.93 10.98 -15.96
C ILE A 336 3.32 11.29 -17.40
N TRP A 337 3.10 12.53 -17.87
CA TRP A 337 3.49 12.94 -19.22
C TRP A 337 4.93 13.41 -19.33
N LEU A 338 5.68 13.49 -18.22
CA LEU A 338 7.06 14.01 -18.17
C LEU A 338 7.99 13.33 -19.20
N SER A 339 7.99 11.99 -19.23
CA SER A 339 8.84 11.22 -20.15
C SER A 339 8.50 11.51 -21.61
N SER A 340 7.20 11.56 -21.91
CA SER A 340 6.67 11.84 -23.24
C SER A 340 6.98 13.28 -23.66
N ALA A 341 6.83 14.26 -22.77
CA ALA A 341 7.13 15.66 -23.03
C ALA A 341 8.61 15.90 -23.39
N ILE A 342 9.52 15.13 -22.78
CA ILE A 342 10.96 15.23 -23.04
C ILE A 342 11.35 14.47 -24.32
N LEU A 343 10.91 13.22 -24.47
CA LEU A 343 11.38 12.34 -25.54
C LEU A 343 10.64 12.51 -26.87
N PHE A 344 9.40 12.99 -26.87
CA PHE A 344 8.63 13.19 -28.09
C PHE A 344 9.24 14.25 -29.03
N PRO A 345 9.63 15.45 -28.54
CA PRO A 345 10.34 16.42 -29.38
C PRO A 345 11.65 15.88 -29.93
N ILE A 346 12.39 15.10 -29.14
CA ILE A 346 13.64 14.46 -29.57
C ILE A 346 13.35 13.45 -30.69
N GLY A 347 12.32 12.61 -30.54
CA GLY A 347 11.90 11.67 -31.58
C GLY A 347 11.51 12.37 -32.89
N ILE A 348 10.77 13.47 -32.81
CA ILE A 348 10.41 14.28 -33.99
C ILE A 348 11.66 14.87 -34.64
N LEU A 349 12.56 15.47 -33.86
CA LEU A 349 13.80 16.06 -34.38
C LEU A 349 14.71 15.01 -35.05
N LEU A 350 14.83 13.82 -34.44
CA LEU A 350 15.57 12.70 -35.03
C LEU A 350 14.93 12.23 -36.33
N THR A 351 13.60 12.13 -36.37
CA THR A 351 12.86 11.74 -37.57
C THR A 351 13.04 12.77 -38.68
N TYR A 352 12.92 14.06 -38.36
CA TYR A 352 13.09 15.16 -39.32
C TYR A 352 14.50 15.16 -39.92
N ASN A 353 15.54 15.08 -39.09
CA ASN A 353 16.92 15.06 -39.54
C ASN A 353 17.25 13.82 -40.38
N ALA A 354 16.70 12.65 -40.05
CA ALA A 354 16.85 11.45 -40.85
C ALA A 354 16.20 11.57 -42.24
N MET A 355 15.18 12.42 -42.39
CA MET A 355 14.47 12.62 -43.64
C MET A 355 15.08 13.72 -44.53
N THR A 356 15.78 14.70 -43.95
CA THR A 356 16.28 15.88 -44.68
C THR A 356 17.74 15.78 -45.15
N ASP A 357 18.40 14.62 -45.00
CA ASP A 357 19.84 14.43 -45.28
C ASP A 357 20.72 15.54 -44.68
N SER A 358 20.26 16.16 -43.59
CA SER A 358 20.91 17.29 -42.95
C SER A 358 22.10 16.80 -42.12
N ASN A 359 23.23 17.52 -42.19
CA ASN A 359 24.52 17.14 -41.61
C ASN A 359 24.39 16.57 -40.18
N LEU A 360 24.61 15.26 -40.06
CA LEU A 360 24.43 14.41 -38.86
C LEU A 360 25.41 14.71 -37.71
N ILE A 361 26.04 15.88 -37.70
CA ILE A 361 27.14 16.25 -36.80
C ILE A 361 26.77 16.13 -35.30
N PRO A 362 25.55 16.48 -34.84
CA PRO A 362 25.17 16.28 -33.44
C PRO A 362 25.02 14.80 -33.08
N ILE A 363 24.33 14.02 -33.92
CA ILE A 363 24.01 12.60 -33.67
C ILE A 363 25.26 11.73 -33.70
N GLN A 364 26.19 12.00 -34.62
CA GLN A 364 27.46 11.28 -34.68
C GLN A 364 28.31 11.52 -33.41
N LYS A 365 28.26 12.72 -32.81
CA LYS A 365 28.94 13.01 -31.54
C LYS A 365 28.36 12.21 -30.38
N TRP A 366 27.03 12.11 -30.27
CA TRP A 366 26.36 11.29 -29.25
C TRP A 366 26.68 9.80 -29.43
N ILE A 367 26.63 9.31 -30.66
CA ILE A 367 26.97 7.92 -30.99
C ILE A 367 28.43 7.63 -30.66
N ASN A 368 29.37 8.52 -31.03
CA ASN A 368 30.79 8.36 -30.71
C ASN A 368 31.06 8.42 -29.21
N ALA A 369 30.33 9.25 -28.45
CA ALA A 369 30.42 9.28 -26.99
C ALA A 369 30.01 7.93 -26.38
N ILE A 370 28.92 7.33 -26.87
CA ILE A 370 28.46 5.99 -26.44
C ILE A 370 29.50 4.93 -26.81
N TYR A 371 30.05 4.95 -28.03
CA TYR A 371 31.13 4.03 -28.42
C TYR A 371 32.34 4.15 -27.49
N SER A 372 32.79 5.37 -27.21
CA SER A 372 33.92 5.62 -26.31
C SER A 372 33.67 5.11 -24.88
N PHE A 373 32.42 5.15 -24.43
CA PHE A 373 32.03 4.65 -23.11
C PHE A 373 32.02 3.11 -23.06
N ILE A 374 31.48 2.47 -24.10
CA ILE A 374 31.47 1.00 -24.23
C ILE A 374 32.90 0.45 -24.36
N ASP A 375 33.75 1.09 -25.15
CA ASP A 375 35.16 0.69 -25.30
C ASP A 375 35.94 0.83 -23.99
N ARG A 376 35.67 1.88 -23.18
CA ARG A 376 36.25 2.03 -21.83
C ARG A 376 35.83 0.90 -20.89
N LEU A 377 34.59 0.41 -20.97
CA LEU A 377 34.11 -0.70 -20.16
C LEU A 377 34.72 -2.05 -20.55
N LYS A 378 35.02 -2.27 -21.84
CA LYS A 378 35.75 -3.46 -22.30
C LYS A 378 37.20 -3.46 -21.84
N LYS A 379 37.87 -2.31 -21.86
CA LYS A 379 39.27 -2.17 -21.46
C LYS A 379 39.53 -2.39 -19.96
N HIS A 380 38.49 -2.33 -19.14
CA HIS A 380 38.56 -2.59 -17.69
C HIS A 380 38.30 -4.05 -17.29
N ARG A 381 37.95 -4.93 -18.24
CA ARG A 381 37.72 -6.36 -18.03
C ARG A 381 38.80 -7.28 -18.62
N SER A 382 39.82 -6.71 -19.25
CA SER A 382 41.09 -7.37 -19.61
C SER A 382 42.17 -6.93 -18.65
#